data_AF-A0A950X601-F1
#
_entry.id   AF-A0A950X601-F1
#
_cell.length_a   1.000
_cell.length_b   1.000
_cell.length_c   1.000
_cell.angle_alpha   90.00
_cell.angle_beta   90.00
_cell.angle_gamma   90.00
#
_symmetry.space_group_name_H-M   'P 1'
#
loop_
_entity.id
_entity.type
_entity.pdbx_description
1 polymer ?
#
loop_
_entity_poly.entity_id
_entity_poly.type
_entity_poly.pdbx_seq_one_letter_code
_entity_poly.pdbx_strand_id
1 'polypeptide(L)'
;MLVHLNFVGPQELTNVQVAQGASIVQALALWAGYRPLWVSHGPNIVEDQFNVVIGTVSDCRNFLSQQEADQITNGFLGIRKIGHSSDGYILLVLGRTVADIDSTVLGLGFVRPGWVLYPDASSTPIKQVILPTDHVPFFRLEPLHPDAEESFDSLTVEGVKFVTMPGGGVSFQVFFPGYVRIDPNAQATLRVHFRNVAQTFGSSGSVEAKLNGQDLGRPTMGPAPTIGQLGEFKFPVKLFQPGLNQLTINSPVYGDSSLVLPKLPTDPKLPDLRLTASDFYPFIGQPDGSNLAVLLADRDPATLDAAWTLLARFAQSANTFFYAAQITYSEYDPARNLLIIGEYSRLPPSAQRLVSLEAFQQANINTPLADLEKAASGLNLKQVIANFVHWVNGKVNGQADKQKGLAHQRGPAETNFGVMVSSPPHQAGQGWTLLVTAVGQDALLPRVKNLVQPAFWNQIRGDIIRWGDAPDSLRAHVPGETKTGDVDYLVEFPFGERVAFKVWIGMVACLLILFVMVTGWLLTKMDEDLYVTRKKGRL
;
A
#
# COMPACT_ATOMS: atom_id res chain seq x y z
N MET A 1 8.33 13.47 -12.32
CA MET A 1 7.91 14.14 -13.57
C MET A 1 6.75 15.06 -13.21
N LEU A 2 6.83 16.33 -13.62
CA LEU A 2 5.78 17.33 -13.40
C LEU A 2 4.79 17.26 -14.55
N VAL A 3 3.52 17.04 -14.24
CA VAL A 3 2.42 17.00 -15.21
C VAL A 3 1.44 18.10 -14.89
N HIS A 4 1.09 18.89 -15.89
CA HIS A 4 0.07 19.93 -15.77
C HIS A 4 -1.14 19.56 -16.63
N LEU A 5 -2.29 19.35 -15.99
CA LEU A 5 -3.56 19.12 -16.70
C LEU A 5 -4.20 20.47 -17.01
N ASN A 6 -4.20 20.83 -18.28
CA ASN A 6 -4.83 22.04 -18.79
C ASN A 6 -6.27 21.72 -19.25
N PHE A 7 -7.25 22.04 -18.41
CA PHE A 7 -8.66 21.99 -18.79
C PHE A 7 -9.08 23.34 -19.36
N VAL A 8 -9.34 23.38 -20.67
CA VAL A 8 -9.72 24.63 -21.33
C VAL A 8 -11.16 24.98 -20.96
N GLY A 9 -11.37 26.10 -20.26
CA GLY A 9 -12.70 26.58 -19.89
C GLY A 9 -12.78 27.12 -18.45
N PRO A 10 -13.85 26.79 -17.69
CA PRO A 10 -14.09 27.35 -16.36
C PRO A 10 -13.02 26.90 -15.35
N GLN A 11 -12.76 27.75 -14.36
CA GLN A 11 -11.81 27.45 -13.28
C GLN A 11 -12.28 26.31 -12.37
N GLU A 12 -13.59 26.18 -12.16
CA GLU A 12 -14.16 25.06 -11.40
C GLU A 12 -14.42 23.86 -12.31
N LEU A 13 -13.84 22.72 -11.97
CA LEU A 13 -14.01 21.47 -12.71
C LEU A 13 -15.31 20.75 -12.32
N THR A 14 -15.98 20.19 -13.31
CA THR A 14 -17.11 19.29 -13.11
C THR A 14 -16.65 17.92 -12.60
N ASN A 15 -17.54 17.13 -11.99
CA ASN A 15 -17.22 15.75 -11.58
C ASN A 15 -16.69 14.88 -12.75
N VAL A 16 -17.21 15.12 -13.96
CA VAL A 16 -16.75 14.43 -15.18
C VAL A 16 -15.30 14.79 -15.49
N GLN A 17 -14.95 16.09 -15.48
CA GLN A 17 -13.57 16.53 -15.71
C GLN A 17 -12.61 16.03 -14.61
N VAL A 18 -13.08 15.97 -13.36
CA VAL A 18 -12.31 15.41 -12.24
C VAL A 18 -11.99 13.93 -12.48
N ALA A 19 -12.97 13.16 -12.94
CA ALA A 19 -12.79 11.75 -13.30
C ALA A 19 -11.89 11.56 -14.54
N GLN A 20 -12.05 12.41 -15.57
CA GLN A 20 -11.18 12.43 -16.75
C GLN A 20 -9.72 12.71 -16.38
N GLY A 21 -9.49 13.73 -15.54
CA GLY A 21 -8.14 14.07 -15.07
C GLY A 21 -7.50 12.94 -14.27
N ALA A 22 -8.28 12.28 -13.41
CA ALA A 22 -7.82 11.13 -12.66
C ALA A 22 -7.43 9.96 -13.58
N SER A 23 -8.22 9.71 -14.62
CA SER A 23 -7.94 8.67 -15.59
C SER A 23 -6.68 8.98 -16.43
N ILE A 24 -6.53 10.22 -16.88
CA ILE A 24 -5.34 10.66 -17.64
C ILE A 24 -4.07 10.46 -16.81
N VAL A 25 -4.06 10.89 -15.53
CA VAL A 25 -2.84 10.79 -14.71
C VAL A 25 -2.48 9.36 -14.41
N GLN A 26 -3.47 8.47 -14.20
CA GLN A 26 -3.22 7.03 -14.03
C GLN A 26 -2.62 6.42 -15.29
N ALA A 27 -3.17 6.73 -16.47
CA ALA A 27 -2.63 6.28 -17.74
C ALA A 27 -1.17 6.75 -17.91
N LEU A 28 -0.90 8.04 -17.71
CA LEU A 28 0.46 8.58 -17.77
C LEU A 28 1.39 7.94 -16.73
N ALA A 29 0.89 7.63 -15.53
CA ALA A 29 1.65 7.01 -14.45
C ALA A 29 2.11 5.61 -14.84
N LEU A 30 1.19 4.80 -15.37
CA LEU A 30 1.48 3.46 -15.86
C LEU A 30 2.58 3.52 -16.92
N TRP A 31 2.52 4.49 -17.83
CA TRP A 31 3.50 4.64 -18.90
C TRP A 31 4.87 5.15 -18.44
N ALA A 32 4.87 6.04 -17.45
CA ALA A 32 6.09 6.53 -16.81
C ALA A 32 6.80 5.44 -15.97
N GLY A 33 6.15 4.29 -15.74
CA GLY A 33 6.66 3.22 -14.89
C GLY A 33 6.69 3.64 -13.42
N TYR A 34 7.76 3.35 -12.69
CA TYR A 34 7.87 3.67 -11.27
C TYR A 34 8.31 5.12 -10.96
N ARG A 35 8.37 6.00 -11.96
CA ARG A 35 8.77 7.40 -11.76
C ARG A 35 7.62 8.16 -11.10
N PRO A 36 7.84 8.87 -9.97
CA PRO A 36 6.80 9.68 -9.35
C PRO A 36 6.26 10.73 -10.33
N LEU A 37 4.93 10.83 -10.39
CA LEU A 37 4.23 11.92 -11.06
C LEU A 37 3.73 12.91 -10.03
N TRP A 38 4.00 14.18 -10.26
CA TRP A 38 3.43 15.27 -9.50
C TRP A 38 2.49 16.03 -10.41
N VAL A 39 1.23 16.05 -10.04
CA VAL A 39 0.16 16.61 -10.86
C VAL A 39 -0.17 18.01 -10.36
N SER A 40 -0.44 18.91 -11.31
CA SER A 40 -1.10 20.18 -11.09
C SER A 40 -2.18 20.39 -12.15
N HIS A 41 -3.09 21.34 -11.96
CA HIS A 41 -4.03 21.75 -12.99
C HIS A 41 -4.29 23.24 -13.04
N GLY A 42 -4.85 23.67 -14.16
CA GLY A 42 -5.24 25.05 -14.43
C GLY A 42 -5.78 25.21 -15.85
N PRO A 43 -6.19 26.43 -16.23
CA PRO A 43 -6.69 26.72 -17.57
C PRO A 43 -5.57 27.08 -18.58
N ASN A 44 -4.35 27.28 -18.10
CA ASN A 44 -3.23 27.79 -18.90
C ASN A 44 -2.11 26.76 -18.94
N ILE A 45 -1.33 26.76 -20.02
CA ILE A 45 -0.09 25.97 -20.06
C ILE A 45 0.92 26.53 -19.05
N VAL A 46 1.72 25.65 -18.47
CA VAL A 46 2.80 26.00 -17.54
C VAL A 46 4.14 25.65 -18.18
N GLU A 47 5.05 26.61 -18.23
CA GLU A 47 6.41 26.38 -18.74
C GLU A 47 7.14 25.30 -17.91
N ASP A 48 8.07 24.59 -18.54
CA ASP A 48 8.87 23.51 -17.92
C ASP A 48 8.10 22.31 -17.37
N GLN A 49 6.81 22.16 -17.72
CA GLN A 49 6.01 20.99 -17.36
C GLN A 49 5.53 20.20 -18.58
N PHE A 50 5.24 18.91 -18.37
CA PHE A 50 4.53 18.11 -19.37
C PHE A 50 3.05 18.50 -19.34
N ASN A 51 2.64 19.33 -20.31
CA ASN A 51 1.29 19.86 -20.37
C ASN A 51 0.36 18.89 -21.11
N VAL A 52 -0.82 18.65 -20.54
CA VAL A 52 -1.89 17.85 -21.14
C VAL A 52 -3.09 18.74 -21.36
N VAL A 53 -3.38 19.09 -22.60
CA VAL A 53 -4.53 19.93 -22.96
C VAL A 53 -5.75 19.05 -23.18
N ILE A 54 -6.80 19.33 -22.41
CA ILE A 54 -8.01 18.51 -22.32
C ILE A 54 -9.22 19.41 -22.61
N GLY A 55 -10.05 19.00 -23.55
CA GLY A 55 -11.27 19.74 -23.87
C GLY A 55 -11.86 19.36 -25.20
N THR A 56 -12.94 20.04 -25.57
CA THR A 56 -13.51 19.85 -26.90
C THR A 56 -12.65 20.52 -27.96
N VAL A 57 -12.78 20.09 -29.22
CA VAL A 57 -12.12 20.73 -30.36
C VAL A 57 -12.47 22.23 -30.44
N SER A 58 -13.68 22.62 -30.06
CA SER A 58 -14.08 24.04 -29.99
C SER A 58 -13.35 24.79 -28.88
N ASP A 59 -13.18 24.20 -27.71
CA ASP A 59 -12.50 24.84 -26.58
C ASP A 59 -11.00 25.01 -26.90
N CYS A 60 -10.41 24.01 -27.55
CA CYS A 60 -8.98 23.94 -27.80
C CYS A 60 -8.54 24.61 -29.11
N ARG A 61 -9.34 25.50 -29.71
CA ARG A 61 -9.03 26.15 -31.00
C ARG A 61 -7.70 26.90 -31.01
N ASN A 62 -7.27 27.44 -29.87
CA ASN A 62 -5.97 28.12 -29.75
C ASN A 62 -4.77 27.18 -29.91
N PHE A 63 -4.97 25.87 -29.81
CA PHE A 63 -3.92 24.85 -29.94
C PHE A 63 -3.96 24.10 -31.29
N LEU A 64 -4.94 24.42 -32.15
CA LEU A 64 -5.21 23.69 -33.39
C LEU A 64 -5.27 24.66 -34.57
N SER A 65 -4.73 24.26 -35.72
CA SER A 65 -5.10 24.92 -36.97
C SER A 65 -6.54 24.58 -37.35
N GLN A 66 -7.17 25.43 -38.16
CA GLN A 66 -8.52 25.19 -38.66
C GLN A 66 -8.65 23.82 -39.35
N GLN A 67 -7.67 23.48 -40.20
CA GLN A 67 -7.64 22.23 -40.94
C GLN A 67 -7.63 21.01 -40.00
N GLU A 68 -6.82 21.03 -38.94
CA GLU A 68 -6.72 19.92 -37.99
C GLU A 68 -8.01 19.76 -37.18
N ALA A 69 -8.56 20.88 -36.71
CA ALA A 69 -9.81 20.86 -35.99
C ALA A 69 -10.98 20.33 -36.85
N ASP A 70 -10.94 20.57 -38.16
CA ASP A 70 -11.93 20.02 -39.10
C ASP A 70 -11.71 18.52 -39.36
N GLN A 71 -10.47 18.04 -39.29
CA GLN A 71 -10.12 16.61 -39.43
C GLN A 71 -10.46 15.77 -38.19
N ILE A 72 -10.49 16.36 -36.99
CA ILE A 72 -10.86 15.64 -35.77
C ILE A 72 -12.38 15.43 -35.79
N THR A 73 -12.85 14.20 -36.07
CA THR A 73 -14.30 13.88 -36.10
C THR A 73 -14.83 13.29 -34.79
N ASN A 74 -13.96 12.64 -34.00
CA ASN A 74 -14.31 11.93 -32.77
C ASN A 74 -13.27 12.27 -31.69
N GLY A 75 -12.77 11.26 -30.97
CA GLY A 75 -11.65 11.39 -30.07
C GLY A 75 -10.32 11.56 -30.80
N PHE A 76 -9.39 12.29 -30.18
CA PHE A 76 -8.09 12.56 -30.77
C PHE A 76 -7.02 12.67 -29.70
N LEU A 77 -5.97 11.85 -29.86
CA LEU A 77 -4.73 11.94 -29.12
C LEU A 77 -3.66 12.52 -30.03
N GLY A 78 -2.89 13.51 -29.57
CA GLY A 78 -1.78 14.04 -30.35
C GLY A 78 -0.65 14.60 -29.49
N ILE A 79 0.58 14.54 -29.97
CA ILE A 79 1.72 15.20 -29.33
C ILE A 79 2.24 16.30 -30.23
N ARG A 80 2.49 17.48 -29.67
CA ARG A 80 3.01 18.64 -30.41
C ARG A 80 4.07 19.37 -29.63
N LYS A 81 4.95 20.06 -30.34
CA LYS A 81 5.90 21.00 -29.75
C LYS A 81 5.22 22.34 -29.46
N ILE A 82 5.55 22.96 -28.34
CA ILE A 82 5.12 24.32 -28.00
C ILE A 82 5.94 25.30 -28.85
N GLY A 83 5.29 26.13 -29.67
CA GLY A 83 5.92 26.91 -30.76
C GLY A 83 7.05 27.87 -30.40
N HIS A 84 7.32 28.11 -29.11
CA HIS A 84 8.43 28.95 -28.65
C HIS A 84 9.39 28.25 -27.67
N SER A 85 9.08 27.04 -27.20
CA SER A 85 9.96 26.30 -26.30
C SER A 85 10.81 25.32 -27.09
N SER A 86 12.12 25.31 -26.85
CA SER A 86 13.03 24.34 -27.46
C SER A 86 12.70 22.91 -27.07
N ASP A 87 12.11 22.70 -25.88
CA ASP A 87 11.98 21.38 -25.25
C ASP A 87 10.56 21.05 -24.76
N GLY A 88 9.61 21.99 -24.89
CA GLY A 88 8.23 21.81 -24.44
C GLY A 88 7.38 21.03 -25.43
N TYR A 89 6.79 19.93 -24.97
CA TYR A 89 5.75 19.19 -25.69
C TYR A 89 4.41 19.28 -24.95
N ILE A 90 3.31 19.32 -25.71
CA ILE A 90 1.95 19.14 -25.20
C ILE A 90 1.36 17.83 -25.69
N LEU A 91 0.63 17.16 -24.80
CA LEU A 91 -0.28 16.08 -25.13
C LEU A 91 -1.69 16.65 -25.28
N LEU A 92 -2.28 16.48 -26.45
CA LEU A 92 -3.66 16.84 -26.74
C LEU A 92 -4.56 15.63 -26.48
N VAL A 93 -5.53 15.78 -25.59
CA VAL A 93 -6.57 14.79 -25.27
C VAL A 93 -7.92 15.43 -25.60
N LEU A 94 -8.36 15.26 -26.84
CA LEU A 94 -9.46 16.02 -27.42
C LEU A 94 -10.64 15.14 -27.82
N GLY A 95 -11.80 15.76 -27.95
CA GLY A 95 -13.01 15.17 -28.53
C GLY A 95 -13.92 16.23 -29.13
N ARG A 96 -14.89 15.86 -29.99
CA ARG A 96 -15.94 16.80 -30.40
C ARG A 96 -17.00 16.99 -29.33
N THR A 97 -17.24 15.96 -28.54
CA THR A 97 -18.18 15.92 -27.43
C THR A 97 -17.48 15.46 -26.14
N VAL A 98 -18.16 15.60 -25.00
CA VAL A 98 -17.66 15.05 -23.72
C VAL A 98 -17.46 13.53 -23.79
N ALA A 99 -18.39 12.82 -24.44
CA ALA A 99 -18.28 11.36 -24.63
C ALA A 99 -17.09 10.95 -25.52
N ASP A 100 -16.75 11.79 -26.52
CA ASP A 100 -15.53 11.56 -27.31
C ASP A 100 -14.28 11.77 -26.45
N ILE A 101 -14.28 12.74 -25.53
CA ILE A 101 -13.16 12.95 -24.59
C ILE A 101 -13.02 11.72 -23.69
N ASP A 102 -14.13 11.19 -23.14
CA ASP A 102 -14.11 9.96 -22.33
C ASP A 102 -13.50 8.79 -23.11
N SER A 103 -13.91 8.62 -24.38
CA SER A 103 -13.34 7.60 -25.27
C SER A 103 -11.85 7.82 -25.52
N THR A 104 -11.40 9.06 -25.70
CA THR A 104 -9.99 9.43 -25.88
C THR A 104 -9.17 9.14 -24.62
N VAL A 105 -9.71 9.43 -23.43
CA VAL A 105 -9.08 9.16 -22.14
C VAL A 105 -8.94 7.66 -21.90
N LEU A 106 -9.99 6.88 -22.19
CA LEU A 106 -9.90 5.42 -22.18
C LEU A 106 -8.87 4.95 -23.21
N GLY A 107 -8.86 5.54 -24.40
CA GLY A 107 -7.88 5.24 -25.45
C GLY A 107 -6.44 5.48 -24.98
N LEU A 108 -6.18 6.57 -24.26
CA LEU A 108 -4.88 6.87 -23.67
C LEU A 108 -4.46 5.83 -22.63
N GLY A 109 -5.42 5.31 -21.86
CA GLY A 109 -5.18 4.17 -21.00
C GLY A 109 -4.78 2.95 -21.82
N PHE A 110 -5.72 2.44 -22.62
CA PHE A 110 -5.70 1.06 -23.16
C PHE A 110 -4.86 0.88 -24.42
N VAL A 111 -4.82 1.90 -25.27
CA VAL A 111 -4.17 1.82 -26.56
C VAL A 111 -2.78 2.41 -26.42
N ARG A 112 -1.75 1.64 -26.81
CA ARG A 112 -0.44 2.26 -27.09
C ARG A 112 -0.64 3.16 -28.31
N PRO A 113 -0.53 4.49 -28.18
CA PRO A 113 -0.81 5.39 -29.27
C PRO A 113 0.16 5.13 -30.41
N GLY A 114 -0.26 5.61 -31.57
CA GLY A 114 0.53 5.60 -32.79
C GLY A 114 1.97 6.02 -32.55
N TRP A 115 2.23 7.12 -31.83
CA TRP A 115 3.62 7.58 -31.59
C TRP A 115 4.50 6.61 -30.79
N VAL A 116 3.92 5.73 -29.97
CA VAL A 116 4.69 4.69 -29.25
C VAL A 116 5.06 3.54 -30.19
N LEU A 117 4.20 3.25 -31.18
CA LEU A 117 4.37 2.16 -32.13
C LEU A 117 5.07 2.59 -33.43
N TYR A 118 4.88 3.85 -33.82
CA TYR A 118 5.27 4.49 -35.06
C TYR A 118 5.80 5.90 -34.73
N PRO A 119 7.12 6.09 -34.64
CA PRO A 119 7.73 7.36 -34.25
C PRO A 119 7.27 8.58 -35.08
N ASP A 120 6.85 8.35 -36.33
CA ASP A 120 6.41 9.40 -37.25
C ASP A 120 4.93 9.80 -37.06
N ALA A 121 4.14 9.03 -36.30
CA ALA A 121 2.75 9.32 -36.06
C ALA A 121 2.59 10.36 -34.94
N SER A 122 2.42 11.63 -35.28
CA SER A 122 2.19 12.71 -34.30
C SER A 122 0.81 12.69 -33.65
N SER A 123 -0.10 11.83 -34.13
CA SER A 123 -1.47 11.74 -33.63
C SER A 123 -2.08 10.35 -33.78
N THR A 124 -3.18 10.11 -33.07
CA THR A 124 -3.96 8.88 -33.08
C THR A 124 -5.44 9.24 -32.95
N PRO A 125 -6.23 9.15 -34.04
CA PRO A 125 -7.67 9.34 -33.95
C PRO A 125 -8.31 8.15 -33.21
N ILE A 126 -9.22 8.45 -32.28
CA ILE A 126 -9.95 7.46 -31.49
C ILE A 126 -11.42 7.53 -31.87
N LYS A 127 -11.89 6.51 -32.61
CA LYS A 127 -13.31 6.43 -33.00
C LYS A 127 -14.19 6.02 -31.83
N GLN A 128 -13.80 4.95 -31.13
CA GLN A 128 -14.47 4.39 -29.97
C GLN A 128 -13.53 3.42 -29.25
N VAL A 129 -13.71 3.27 -27.95
CA VAL A 129 -13.06 2.22 -27.15
C VAL A 129 -14.15 1.25 -26.70
N ILE A 130 -14.03 -0.01 -27.10
CA ILE A 130 -14.94 -1.07 -26.70
C ILE A 130 -14.26 -1.84 -25.56
N LEU A 131 -14.82 -1.72 -24.37
CA LEU A 131 -14.37 -2.48 -23.21
C LEU A 131 -15.00 -3.87 -23.25
N PRO A 132 -14.28 -4.94 -22.83
CA PRO A 132 -14.87 -6.27 -22.79
C PRO A 132 -15.98 -6.30 -21.73
N THR A 133 -17.11 -6.94 -22.03
CA THR A 133 -18.24 -7.10 -21.11
C THR A 133 -18.11 -8.33 -20.22
N ASP A 134 -17.41 -9.34 -20.70
CA ASP A 134 -17.46 -10.69 -20.12
C ASP A 134 -16.34 -10.91 -19.08
N HIS A 135 -15.25 -10.15 -19.17
CA HIS A 135 -14.12 -10.16 -18.25
C HIS A 135 -13.47 -8.78 -18.23
N VAL A 136 -13.26 -8.23 -17.04
CA VAL A 136 -12.50 -6.98 -16.90
C VAL A 136 -11.02 -7.33 -17.02
N PRO A 137 -10.33 -6.93 -18.09
CA PRO A 137 -8.95 -7.35 -18.30
C PRO A 137 -8.03 -6.68 -17.28
N PHE A 138 -7.12 -7.45 -16.68
CA PHE A 138 -5.97 -6.85 -16.01
C PHE A 138 -5.12 -6.12 -17.03
N PHE A 139 -4.74 -4.88 -16.71
CA PHE A 139 -4.03 -4.03 -17.67
C PHE A 139 -2.66 -4.57 -18.10
N ARG A 140 -2.07 -5.44 -17.28
CA ARG A 140 -0.73 -5.97 -17.53
C ARG A 140 -0.56 -7.41 -17.08
N LEU A 141 -0.88 -7.72 -15.83
CA LEU A 141 -0.62 -9.04 -15.25
C LEU A 141 -1.74 -9.39 -14.27
N GLU A 142 -2.46 -10.45 -14.57
CA GLU A 142 -3.39 -11.07 -13.63
C GLU A 142 -2.62 -11.63 -12.42
N PRO A 143 -3.13 -11.49 -11.18
CA PRO A 143 -2.54 -12.12 -10.01
C PRO A 143 -2.55 -13.64 -10.16
N LEU A 144 -1.46 -14.29 -9.74
CA LEU A 144 -1.41 -15.74 -9.67
C LEU A 144 -2.50 -16.26 -8.71
N HIS A 145 -3.26 -17.25 -9.17
CA HIS A 145 -4.30 -17.88 -8.38
C HIS A 145 -3.70 -18.90 -7.39
N PRO A 146 -3.94 -18.77 -6.07
CA PRO A 146 -3.62 -19.84 -5.14
C PRO A 146 -4.41 -21.11 -5.49
N ASP A 147 -3.82 -22.28 -5.28
CA ASP A 147 -4.42 -23.58 -5.64
C ASP A 147 -4.63 -23.80 -7.15
N ALA A 148 -3.93 -23.04 -8.00
CA ALA A 148 -3.93 -23.20 -9.45
C ALA A 148 -2.56 -23.61 -10.01
N GLU A 149 -2.60 -24.26 -11.17
CA GLU A 149 -1.46 -24.53 -12.02
C GLU A 149 -1.57 -23.63 -13.26
N GLU A 150 -0.67 -22.66 -13.36
CA GLU A 150 -0.64 -21.70 -14.47
C GLU A 150 0.46 -22.12 -15.45
N SER A 151 0.08 -22.52 -16.67
CA SER A 151 1.05 -22.80 -17.73
C SER A 151 1.61 -21.52 -18.34
N PHE A 152 2.81 -21.58 -18.93
CA PHE A 152 3.42 -20.42 -19.57
C PHE A 152 2.61 -19.95 -20.79
N ASP A 153 1.93 -20.89 -21.47
CA ASP A 153 0.96 -20.56 -22.51
C ASP A 153 -0.26 -19.79 -21.95
N SER A 154 -0.82 -20.21 -20.80
CA SER A 154 -1.92 -19.49 -20.13
C SER A 154 -1.49 -18.09 -19.71
N LEU A 155 -0.34 -17.99 -19.03
CA LEU A 155 0.27 -16.73 -18.63
C LEU A 155 0.51 -15.80 -19.82
N THR A 156 0.91 -16.34 -20.98
CA THR A 156 1.08 -15.55 -22.21
C THR A 156 -0.25 -14.98 -22.70
N VAL A 157 -1.33 -15.77 -22.64
CA VAL A 157 -2.70 -15.32 -22.98
C VAL A 157 -3.17 -14.22 -22.03
N GLU A 158 -2.82 -14.32 -20.75
CA GLU A 158 -3.07 -13.31 -19.70
C GLU A 158 -2.16 -12.07 -19.81
N GLY A 159 -1.27 -12.02 -20.81
CA GLY A 159 -0.43 -10.86 -21.11
C GLY A 159 0.95 -10.85 -20.47
N VAL A 160 1.37 -11.93 -19.81
CA VAL A 160 2.74 -12.10 -19.31
C VAL A 160 3.73 -12.04 -20.47
N LYS A 161 4.67 -11.09 -20.39
CA LYS A 161 5.72 -10.93 -21.41
C LYS A 161 6.97 -11.72 -21.04
N PHE A 162 7.32 -12.68 -21.89
CA PHE A 162 8.56 -13.42 -21.81
C PHE A 162 9.66 -12.70 -22.59
N VAL A 163 10.75 -12.35 -21.90
CA VAL A 163 11.92 -11.68 -22.47
C VAL A 163 13.04 -12.70 -22.59
N THR A 164 13.53 -12.93 -23.80
CA THR A 164 14.66 -13.82 -24.05
C THR A 164 15.95 -13.21 -23.52
N MET A 165 16.73 -13.98 -22.77
CA MET A 165 18.02 -13.53 -22.20
C MET A 165 19.19 -13.82 -23.14
N PRO A 166 20.26 -12.99 -23.13
CA PRO A 166 21.53 -13.34 -23.78
C PRO A 166 22.08 -14.65 -23.21
N GLY A 167 22.29 -15.65 -24.07
CA GLY A 167 22.76 -16.99 -23.66
C GLY A 167 21.70 -18.10 -23.73
N GLY A 168 20.44 -17.78 -24.09
CA GLY A 168 19.37 -18.76 -24.19
C GLY A 168 18.71 -18.95 -22.82
N GLY A 169 17.50 -18.43 -22.67
CA GLY A 169 16.82 -18.34 -21.38
C GLY A 169 15.65 -17.38 -21.48
N VAL A 170 14.80 -17.38 -20.45
CA VAL A 170 13.66 -16.47 -20.37
C VAL A 170 13.63 -15.75 -19.04
N SER A 171 13.23 -14.49 -19.06
CA SER A 171 12.87 -13.69 -17.88
C SER A 171 11.45 -13.18 -18.08
N PHE A 172 10.61 -13.31 -17.05
CA PHE A 172 9.25 -12.78 -17.08
C PHE A 172 8.83 -12.32 -15.68
N GLN A 173 7.74 -11.58 -15.62
CA GLN A 173 7.18 -11.07 -14.37
C GLN A 173 5.83 -11.71 -14.10
N VAL A 174 5.59 -12.10 -12.85
CA VAL A 174 4.31 -12.59 -12.36
C VAL A 174 3.85 -11.73 -11.19
N PHE A 175 2.55 -11.59 -11.01
CA PHE A 175 1.99 -10.79 -9.92
C PHE A 175 1.53 -11.72 -8.79
N PHE A 176 2.12 -11.59 -7.60
CA PHE A 176 1.71 -12.39 -6.44
C PHE A 176 0.78 -11.56 -5.55
N PRO A 177 -0.46 -12.02 -5.31
CA PRO A 177 -1.45 -11.24 -4.57
C PRO A 177 -1.05 -10.98 -3.10
N GLY A 178 -1.09 -9.72 -2.65
CA GLY A 178 -0.78 -9.36 -1.27
C GLY A 178 -1.77 -9.88 -0.21
N TYR A 179 -2.99 -10.23 -0.64
CA TYR A 179 -4.03 -10.80 0.22
C TYR A 179 -3.73 -12.20 0.71
N VAL A 180 -2.81 -12.89 0.04
CA VAL A 180 -2.47 -14.25 0.41
C VAL A 180 -1.58 -14.25 1.65
N ARG A 181 -1.93 -15.09 2.63
CA ARG A 181 -1.09 -15.34 3.79
C ARG A 181 -0.01 -16.36 3.40
N ILE A 182 1.24 -15.90 3.47
CA ILE A 182 2.40 -16.75 3.23
C ILE A 182 2.55 -17.69 4.44
N ASP A 183 2.27 -18.98 4.22
CA ASP A 183 2.70 -20.03 5.15
C ASP A 183 4.19 -20.31 4.90
N PRO A 184 5.07 -20.16 5.92
CA PRO A 184 6.51 -20.42 5.78
C PRO A 184 6.86 -21.83 5.31
N ASN A 185 5.95 -22.80 5.51
CA ASN A 185 6.13 -24.19 5.13
C ASN A 185 5.50 -24.53 3.77
N ALA A 186 4.66 -23.65 3.22
CA ALA A 186 4.08 -23.87 1.90
C ALA A 186 5.16 -23.79 0.82
N GLN A 187 5.11 -24.73 -0.12
CA GLN A 187 6.02 -24.79 -1.25
C GLN A 187 5.25 -24.55 -2.55
N ALA A 188 5.80 -23.67 -3.38
CA ALA A 188 5.41 -23.57 -4.78
C ALA A 188 6.29 -24.49 -5.61
N THR A 189 5.77 -24.88 -6.77
CA THR A 189 6.47 -25.77 -7.70
C THR A 189 6.56 -25.11 -9.06
N LEU A 190 7.77 -24.92 -9.57
CA LEU A 190 8.03 -24.51 -10.95
C LEU A 190 8.43 -25.74 -11.76
N ARG A 191 7.58 -26.15 -12.70
CA ARG A 191 7.85 -27.22 -13.64
C ARG A 191 8.36 -26.61 -14.94
N VAL A 192 9.61 -26.89 -15.27
CA VAL A 192 10.27 -26.35 -16.46
C VAL A 192 10.46 -27.48 -17.45
N HIS A 193 9.75 -27.40 -18.57
CA HIS A 193 10.06 -28.20 -19.75
C HIS A 193 11.05 -27.39 -20.59
N PHE A 194 12.27 -27.90 -20.77
CA PHE A 194 13.35 -27.18 -21.45
C PHE A 194 14.10 -28.04 -22.45
N ARG A 195 14.69 -27.37 -23.44
CA ARG A 195 15.59 -28.03 -24.39
C ARG A 195 17.00 -28.03 -23.82
N ASN A 196 17.58 -29.20 -23.63
CA ASN A 196 19.00 -29.31 -23.31
C ASN A 196 19.81 -28.90 -24.55
N VAL A 197 20.31 -27.66 -24.55
CA VAL A 197 21.18 -27.17 -25.62
C VAL A 197 22.55 -27.77 -25.35
N ALA A 198 22.94 -28.76 -26.15
CA ALA A 198 24.25 -29.41 -26.08
C ALA A 198 25.33 -28.33 -26.03
N GLN A 199 25.96 -28.21 -24.87
CA GLN A 199 26.82 -27.10 -24.56
C GLN A 199 28.07 -27.16 -25.43
N THR A 200 28.38 -26.05 -26.09
CA THR A 200 29.66 -25.84 -26.75
C THR A 200 30.71 -25.64 -25.64
N PHE A 201 31.44 -26.72 -25.33
CA PHE A 201 32.63 -26.77 -24.46
C PHE A 201 32.54 -26.16 -23.04
N GLY A 202 32.33 -27.03 -22.03
CA GLY A 202 32.93 -26.85 -20.70
C GLY A 202 32.03 -26.50 -19.52
N SER A 203 30.72 -26.33 -19.70
CA SER A 203 29.88 -25.70 -18.68
C SER A 203 28.78 -26.59 -18.10
N SER A 204 29.00 -27.87 -17.75
CA SER A 204 28.06 -28.87 -17.16
C SER A 204 26.65 -28.39 -16.68
N GLY A 205 25.83 -27.79 -17.55
CA GLY A 205 24.93 -26.73 -17.06
C GLY A 205 23.58 -27.27 -16.73
N SER A 206 23.35 -27.53 -15.45
CA SER A 206 22.01 -27.65 -14.92
C SER A 206 21.19 -26.41 -15.28
N VAL A 207 19.92 -26.61 -15.64
CA VAL A 207 18.96 -25.51 -15.70
C VAL A 207 18.90 -24.85 -14.32
N GLU A 208 19.04 -23.54 -14.30
CA GLU A 208 18.94 -22.69 -13.11
C GLU A 208 17.70 -21.83 -13.25
N ALA A 209 16.95 -21.73 -12.16
CA ALA A 209 15.81 -20.83 -12.04
C ALA A 209 16.03 -19.91 -10.85
N LYS A 210 15.67 -18.63 -10.99
CA LYS A 210 15.73 -17.64 -9.91
C LYS A 210 14.41 -16.91 -9.80
N LEU A 211 13.99 -16.62 -8.57
CA LEU A 211 12.86 -15.76 -8.25
C LEU A 211 13.36 -14.54 -7.48
N ASN A 212 13.12 -13.34 -8.00
CA ASN A 212 13.61 -12.09 -7.43
C ASN A 212 15.14 -12.10 -7.19
N GLY A 213 15.87 -12.74 -8.11
CA GLY A 213 17.33 -12.92 -8.03
C GLY A 213 17.80 -14.03 -7.08
N GLN A 214 16.91 -14.66 -6.31
CA GLN A 214 17.24 -15.78 -5.41
C GLN A 214 17.14 -17.11 -6.15
N ASP A 215 18.15 -17.97 -5.98
CA ASP A 215 18.24 -19.30 -6.60
C ASP A 215 17.16 -20.24 -6.03
N LEU A 216 16.43 -20.92 -6.91
CA LEU A 216 15.41 -21.91 -6.56
C LEU A 216 15.99 -23.30 -6.26
N GLY A 217 17.32 -23.46 -6.37
CA GLY A 217 18.03 -24.70 -6.13
C GLY A 217 18.10 -25.58 -7.37
N ARG A 218 18.49 -26.84 -7.18
CA ARG A 218 18.60 -27.80 -8.28
C ARG A 218 17.23 -28.43 -8.59
N PRO A 219 16.87 -28.56 -9.88
CA PRO A 219 15.63 -29.24 -10.24
C PRO A 219 15.72 -30.73 -9.89
N THR A 220 14.60 -31.30 -9.48
CA THR A 220 14.42 -32.75 -9.55
C THR A 220 14.07 -33.12 -10.98
N MET A 221 14.86 -33.98 -11.61
CA MET A 221 14.62 -34.37 -13.00
C MET A 221 13.48 -35.39 -13.06
N GLY A 222 12.45 -35.07 -13.84
CA GLY A 222 11.34 -35.97 -14.14
C GLY A 222 11.66 -36.94 -15.29
N PRO A 223 10.74 -37.86 -15.62
CA PRO A 223 10.85 -38.67 -16.83
C PRO A 223 10.95 -37.74 -18.05
N ALA A 224 11.92 -38.00 -18.92
CA ALA A 224 12.15 -37.15 -20.08
C ALA A 224 10.92 -37.21 -21.03
N PRO A 225 10.34 -36.07 -21.43
CA PRO A 225 9.36 -36.04 -22.50
C PRO A 225 9.99 -36.47 -23.83
N THR A 226 9.16 -36.72 -24.85
CA THR A 226 9.62 -37.14 -26.19
C THR A 226 10.67 -36.21 -26.79
N ILE A 227 10.59 -34.91 -26.48
CA ILE A 227 11.52 -33.88 -26.90
C ILE A 227 11.83 -33.05 -25.65
N GLY A 228 13.11 -32.85 -25.30
CA GLY A 228 13.51 -32.00 -24.18
C GLY A 228 13.71 -32.76 -22.85
N GLN A 229 13.71 -32.01 -21.75
CA GLN A 229 13.83 -32.51 -20.39
C GLN A 229 12.84 -31.77 -19.49
N LEU A 230 12.32 -32.47 -18.47
CA LEU A 230 11.45 -31.89 -17.45
C LEU A 230 12.22 -31.76 -16.13
N GLY A 231 12.31 -30.54 -15.61
CA GLY A 231 12.89 -30.25 -14.29
C GLY A 231 11.85 -29.63 -13.37
N GLU A 232 11.79 -30.09 -12.13
CA GLU A 232 10.88 -29.56 -11.11
C GLU A 232 11.66 -28.84 -9.99
N PHE A 233 11.39 -27.56 -9.82
CA PHE A 233 11.93 -26.75 -8.72
C PHE A 233 10.87 -26.59 -7.64
N LYS A 234 11.14 -27.09 -6.44
CA LYS A 234 10.31 -26.83 -5.25
C LYS A 234 10.96 -25.78 -4.39
N PHE A 235 10.23 -24.71 -4.09
CA PHE A 235 10.77 -23.58 -3.33
C PHE A 235 9.70 -23.02 -2.39
N PRO A 236 10.11 -22.41 -1.26
CA PRO A 236 9.14 -21.92 -0.28
C PRO A 236 8.43 -20.67 -0.82
N VAL A 237 7.11 -20.58 -0.61
CA VAL A 237 6.27 -19.46 -1.09
C VAL A 237 6.74 -18.11 -0.56
N LYS A 238 7.44 -18.08 0.58
CA LYS A 238 8.04 -16.85 1.16
C LYS A 238 9.06 -16.14 0.26
N LEU A 239 9.51 -16.77 -0.83
CA LEU A 239 10.35 -16.11 -1.83
C LEU A 239 9.56 -15.12 -2.70
N PHE A 240 8.23 -15.27 -2.78
CA PHE A 240 7.36 -14.27 -3.39
C PHE A 240 7.26 -13.03 -2.49
N GLN A 241 7.28 -11.88 -3.13
CA GLN A 241 6.93 -10.59 -2.54
C GLN A 241 5.52 -10.22 -3.02
N PRO A 242 4.67 -9.56 -2.20
CA PRO A 242 3.43 -8.98 -2.69
C PRO A 242 3.67 -8.08 -3.90
N GLY A 243 2.84 -8.21 -4.95
CA GLY A 243 2.97 -7.48 -6.20
C GLY A 243 3.87 -8.18 -7.23
N LEU A 244 4.68 -7.42 -7.96
CA LEU A 244 5.50 -7.96 -9.07
C LEU A 244 6.68 -8.79 -8.57
N ASN A 245 6.85 -9.96 -9.17
CA ASN A 245 7.96 -10.86 -8.95
C ASN A 245 8.63 -11.21 -10.26
N GLN A 246 9.97 -11.19 -10.32
CA GLN A 246 10.72 -11.54 -11.51
C GLN A 246 11.18 -13.00 -11.44
N LEU A 247 10.77 -13.82 -12.42
CA LEU A 247 11.27 -15.18 -12.60
C LEU A 247 12.25 -15.22 -13.78
N THR A 248 13.41 -15.83 -13.59
CA THR A 248 14.43 -16.03 -14.65
C THR A 248 14.83 -17.48 -14.74
N ILE A 249 14.91 -18.02 -15.96
CA ILE A 249 15.33 -19.40 -16.26
C ILE A 249 16.44 -19.33 -17.32
N ASN A 250 17.61 -19.90 -17.04
CA ASN A 250 18.80 -19.81 -17.90
C ASN A 250 18.82 -20.80 -19.08
N SER A 251 17.65 -21.28 -19.52
CA SER A 251 17.50 -22.23 -20.63
C SER A 251 16.26 -21.89 -21.45
N PRO A 252 16.23 -22.16 -22.78
CA PRO A 252 15.00 -22.10 -23.56
C PRO A 252 13.96 -23.06 -22.97
N VAL A 253 12.76 -22.53 -22.72
CA VAL A 253 11.64 -23.26 -22.12
C VAL A 253 10.50 -23.43 -23.15
N TYR A 254 9.74 -24.50 -23.00
CA TYR A 254 8.51 -24.74 -23.75
C TYR A 254 7.30 -24.13 -23.01
N GLY A 255 6.25 -23.80 -23.76
CA GLY A 255 5.04 -23.13 -23.26
C GLY A 255 4.18 -23.97 -22.30
N ASP A 256 4.38 -25.29 -22.29
CA ASP A 256 3.78 -26.23 -21.35
C ASP A 256 4.51 -26.30 -20.00
N SER A 257 5.56 -25.50 -19.80
CA SER A 257 6.11 -25.24 -18.46
C SER A 257 5.04 -24.59 -17.58
N SER A 258 5.06 -24.84 -16.28
CA SER A 258 4.00 -24.36 -15.39
C SER A 258 4.51 -23.91 -14.02
N LEU A 259 3.75 -23.01 -13.41
CA LEU A 259 3.93 -22.57 -12.03
C LEU A 259 2.71 -23.02 -11.23
N VAL A 260 2.94 -23.86 -10.22
CA VAL A 260 1.89 -24.36 -9.32
C VAL A 260 2.02 -23.66 -7.98
N LEU A 261 0.98 -22.93 -7.59
CA LEU A 261 0.86 -22.39 -6.24
C LEU A 261 0.06 -23.36 -5.36
N PRO A 262 0.51 -23.62 -4.12
CA PRO A 262 -0.29 -24.41 -3.21
C PRO A 262 -1.57 -23.65 -2.82
N LYS A 263 -2.53 -24.35 -2.24
CA LYS A 263 -3.64 -23.70 -1.56
C LYS A 263 -3.12 -22.84 -0.41
N LEU A 264 -3.32 -21.54 -0.51
CA LEU A 264 -2.88 -20.58 0.50
C LEU A 264 -4.10 -19.92 1.15
N PRO A 265 -4.08 -19.68 2.48
CA PRO A 265 -5.17 -18.99 3.15
C PRO A 265 -5.29 -17.55 2.66
N THR A 266 -6.53 -17.13 2.39
CA THR A 266 -6.90 -15.80 1.89
C THR A 266 -7.59 -14.95 2.97
N ASP A 267 -7.27 -15.21 4.25
CA ASP A 267 -7.88 -14.48 5.35
C ASP A 267 -7.60 -12.97 5.21
N PRO A 268 -8.61 -12.10 5.36
CA PRO A 268 -8.41 -10.67 5.30
C PRO A 268 -7.41 -10.28 6.39
N LYS A 269 -6.22 -9.82 5.97
CA LYS A 269 -5.24 -9.28 6.90
C LYS A 269 -5.84 -8.06 7.59
N LEU A 270 -5.39 -7.82 8.83
CA LEU A 270 -5.46 -6.48 9.41
C LEU A 270 -4.94 -5.47 8.38
N PRO A 271 -5.45 -4.22 8.38
CA PRO A 271 -4.96 -3.19 7.47
C PRO A 271 -3.43 -3.13 7.49
N ASP A 272 -2.80 -3.51 6.38
CA ASP A 272 -1.35 -3.39 6.18
C ASP A 272 -1.11 -2.45 5.01
N LEU A 273 -0.82 -1.20 5.34
CA LEU A 273 -0.47 -0.14 4.42
C LEU A 273 0.74 -0.49 3.57
N ARG A 274 1.60 -1.44 3.97
CA ARG A 274 2.67 -1.94 3.11
C ARG A 274 2.08 -2.63 1.87
N LEU A 275 1.03 -3.44 2.05
CA LEU A 275 0.31 -4.08 0.95
C LEU A 275 -0.38 -3.00 0.11
N THR A 276 -1.09 -2.07 0.75
CA THR A 276 -1.69 -0.92 0.07
C THR A 276 -0.68 -0.11 -0.75
N ALA A 277 0.56 0.05 -0.27
CA ALA A 277 1.62 0.73 -1.00
C ALA A 277 2.21 -0.13 -2.13
N SER A 278 2.29 -1.46 -1.97
CA SER A 278 2.87 -2.36 -2.98
C SER A 278 1.92 -2.69 -4.12
N ASP A 279 0.65 -3.00 -3.82
CA ASP A 279 -0.34 -3.50 -4.79
C ASP A 279 -1.74 -2.86 -4.65
N PHE A 280 -1.88 -1.88 -3.75
CA PHE A 280 -3.15 -1.23 -3.44
C PHE A 280 -4.24 -2.16 -2.89
N TYR A 281 -3.84 -3.30 -2.31
CA TYR A 281 -4.74 -4.15 -1.51
C TYR A 281 -5.08 -3.50 -0.16
N PRO A 282 -6.30 -3.69 0.40
CA PRO A 282 -7.47 -4.40 -0.15
C PRO A 282 -8.40 -3.54 -1.02
N PHE A 283 -7.96 -2.34 -1.41
CA PHE A 283 -8.81 -1.37 -2.07
C PHE A 283 -9.18 -1.78 -3.50
N ILE A 284 -8.33 -2.56 -4.15
CA ILE A 284 -8.59 -3.12 -5.49
C ILE A 284 -8.92 -4.61 -5.38
N GLY A 285 -10.16 -4.92 -5.69
CA GLY A 285 -10.67 -6.28 -5.87
C GLY A 285 -10.92 -6.60 -7.35
N GLN A 286 -11.21 -5.58 -8.17
CA GLN A 286 -11.33 -5.70 -9.62
C GLN A 286 -10.34 -4.78 -10.34
N PRO A 287 -9.72 -5.21 -11.44
CA PRO A 287 -8.65 -4.46 -12.11
C PRO A 287 -9.07 -3.09 -12.67
N ASP A 288 -10.36 -2.89 -12.94
CA ASP A 288 -10.92 -1.61 -13.39
C ASP A 288 -11.19 -0.62 -12.26
N GLY A 289 -11.03 -1.04 -11.00
CA GLY A 289 -11.37 -0.23 -9.83
C GLY A 289 -12.87 0.00 -9.66
N SER A 290 -13.74 -0.83 -10.25
CA SER A 290 -15.20 -0.71 -10.07
C SER A 290 -15.64 -0.83 -8.61
N ASN A 291 -14.81 -1.46 -7.77
CA ASN A 291 -15.01 -1.59 -6.34
C ASN A 291 -14.36 -0.44 -5.54
N LEU A 292 -13.86 0.61 -6.20
CA LEU A 292 -13.23 1.77 -5.57
C LEU A 292 -14.13 3.01 -5.70
N ALA A 293 -14.28 3.73 -4.59
CA ALA A 293 -14.79 5.08 -4.52
C ALA A 293 -13.70 6.02 -3.98
N VAL A 294 -13.53 7.17 -4.60
CA VAL A 294 -12.60 8.23 -4.18
C VAL A 294 -13.43 9.44 -3.77
N LEU A 295 -13.41 9.75 -2.48
CA LEU A 295 -14.09 10.90 -1.90
C LEU A 295 -13.10 12.04 -1.65
N LEU A 296 -13.30 13.15 -2.34
CA LEU A 296 -12.55 14.38 -2.12
C LEU A 296 -13.28 15.22 -1.07
N ALA A 297 -12.58 15.63 -0.02
CA ALA A 297 -13.20 16.34 1.11
C ALA A 297 -13.71 17.74 0.75
N ASP A 298 -13.12 18.36 -0.27
CA ASP A 298 -13.48 19.68 -0.75
C ASP A 298 -13.14 19.83 -2.24
N ARG A 299 -13.46 21.00 -2.81
CA ARG A 299 -13.16 21.38 -4.20
C ARG A 299 -11.88 22.21 -4.33
N ASP A 300 -11.02 22.19 -3.33
CA ASP A 300 -9.79 22.97 -3.35
C ASP A 300 -8.81 22.45 -4.40
N PRO A 301 -8.13 23.33 -5.15
CA PRO A 301 -7.15 22.89 -6.13
C PRO A 301 -6.06 21.99 -5.53
N ALA A 302 -5.62 22.25 -4.30
CA ALA A 302 -4.57 21.44 -3.66
C ALA A 302 -5.07 20.03 -3.31
N THR A 303 -6.34 19.88 -2.92
CA THR A 303 -6.96 18.57 -2.67
C THR A 303 -7.05 17.75 -3.96
N LEU A 304 -7.46 18.39 -5.05
CA LEU A 304 -7.56 17.71 -6.35
C LEU A 304 -6.20 17.28 -6.90
N ASP A 305 -5.20 18.18 -6.85
CA ASP A 305 -3.83 17.88 -7.27
C ASP A 305 -3.19 16.76 -6.43
N ALA A 306 -3.45 16.77 -5.12
CA ALA A 306 -3.02 15.72 -4.21
C ALA A 306 -3.68 14.38 -4.56
N ALA A 307 -4.99 14.39 -4.82
CA ALA A 307 -5.73 13.19 -5.19
C ALA A 307 -5.22 12.57 -6.49
N TRP A 308 -5.03 13.36 -7.53
CA TRP A 308 -4.49 12.89 -8.80
C TRP A 308 -3.04 12.40 -8.69
N THR A 309 -2.20 13.11 -7.93
CA THR A 309 -0.83 12.67 -7.64
C THR A 309 -0.81 11.30 -6.94
N LEU A 310 -1.72 11.09 -5.98
CA LEU A 310 -1.81 9.85 -5.24
C LEU A 310 -2.40 8.71 -6.08
N LEU A 311 -3.46 8.97 -6.86
CA LEU A 311 -4.06 7.98 -7.77
C LEU A 311 -3.09 7.53 -8.85
N ALA A 312 -2.27 8.45 -9.38
CA ALA A 312 -1.17 8.10 -10.28
C ALA A 312 -0.21 7.10 -9.61
N ARG A 313 0.16 7.34 -8.34
CA ARG A 313 1.04 6.43 -7.61
C ARG A 313 0.38 5.08 -7.33
N PHE A 314 -0.89 5.05 -6.95
CA PHE A 314 -1.61 3.79 -6.75
C PHE A 314 -1.77 2.99 -8.04
N ALA A 315 -2.04 3.63 -9.18
CA ALA A 315 -2.08 2.95 -10.47
C ALA A 315 -0.72 2.32 -10.82
N GLN A 316 0.40 2.96 -10.48
CA GLN A 316 1.74 2.37 -10.64
C GLN A 316 1.94 1.15 -9.74
N SER A 317 1.56 1.23 -8.47
CA SER A 317 1.69 0.13 -7.51
C SER A 317 0.81 -1.07 -7.87
N ALA A 318 -0.48 -0.83 -8.09
CA ALA A 318 -1.44 -1.84 -8.52
C ALA A 318 -1.20 -2.32 -9.96
N ASN A 319 -0.40 -1.57 -10.72
CA ASN A 319 -0.07 -1.83 -12.11
C ASN A 319 -1.31 -1.99 -13.01
N THR A 320 -2.39 -1.25 -12.69
CA THR A 320 -3.66 -1.29 -13.42
C THR A 320 -4.32 0.10 -13.49
N PHE A 321 -5.33 0.23 -14.35
CA PHE A 321 -6.01 1.48 -14.68
C PHE A 321 -7.43 1.49 -14.10
N PHE A 322 -7.73 2.39 -13.15
CA PHE A 322 -8.98 2.40 -12.38
C PHE A 322 -10.10 3.18 -13.10
N TYR A 323 -10.40 2.83 -14.35
CA TYR A 323 -11.33 3.60 -15.17
C TYR A 323 -12.81 3.51 -14.71
N ALA A 324 -13.15 2.51 -13.88
CA ALA A 324 -14.48 2.34 -13.30
C ALA A 324 -14.58 2.84 -11.84
N ALA A 325 -13.51 3.44 -11.31
CA ALA A 325 -13.52 4.05 -9.99
C ALA A 325 -14.49 5.25 -9.95
N GLN A 326 -15.28 5.33 -8.88
CA GLN A 326 -16.20 6.44 -8.67
C GLN A 326 -15.45 7.58 -7.99
N ILE A 327 -15.30 8.73 -8.65
CA ILE A 327 -14.62 9.90 -8.07
C ILE A 327 -15.65 11.00 -7.81
N THR A 328 -15.76 11.46 -6.57
CA THR A 328 -16.87 12.30 -6.11
C THR A 328 -16.45 13.24 -4.97
N TYR A 329 -17.21 14.31 -4.79
CA TYR A 329 -17.11 15.24 -3.65
C TYR A 329 -18.16 14.96 -2.58
N SER A 330 -19.10 14.04 -2.83
CA SER A 330 -20.28 13.84 -1.98
C SER A 330 -20.63 12.36 -1.82
N GLU A 331 -21.75 11.93 -2.41
CA GLU A 331 -22.26 10.58 -2.25
C GLU A 331 -21.42 9.57 -3.05
N TYR A 332 -21.24 8.40 -2.45
CA TYR A 332 -20.56 7.24 -3.02
C TYR A 332 -21.34 5.97 -2.69
N ASP A 333 -21.09 4.91 -3.45
CA ASP A 333 -21.64 3.59 -3.15
C ASP A 333 -20.93 2.97 -1.93
N PRO A 334 -21.62 2.75 -0.79
CA PRO A 334 -20.99 2.23 0.42
C PRO A 334 -20.46 0.80 0.27
N ALA A 335 -20.90 0.04 -0.74
CA ALA A 335 -20.37 -1.29 -1.03
C ALA A 335 -18.95 -1.27 -1.61
N ARG A 336 -18.49 -0.10 -2.08
CA ARG A 336 -17.13 0.09 -2.59
C ARG A 336 -16.16 0.33 -1.44
N ASN A 337 -14.91 -0.05 -1.66
CA ASN A 337 -13.79 0.43 -0.86
C ASN A 337 -13.64 1.94 -1.07
N LEU A 338 -13.40 2.66 0.02
CA LEU A 338 -13.39 4.11 0.04
C LEU A 338 -11.96 4.65 0.22
N LEU A 339 -11.52 5.52 -0.67
CA LEU A 339 -10.34 6.35 -0.55
C LEU A 339 -10.76 7.79 -0.28
N ILE A 340 -10.52 8.30 0.92
CA ILE A 340 -10.81 9.68 1.32
C ILE A 340 -9.53 10.51 1.22
N ILE A 341 -9.60 11.67 0.56
CA ILE A 341 -8.47 12.58 0.41
C ILE A 341 -8.92 14.01 0.73
N GLY A 342 -8.19 14.69 1.61
CA GLY A 342 -8.47 16.09 1.96
C GLY A 342 -7.75 16.59 3.19
N GLU A 343 -7.76 17.91 3.40
CA GLU A 343 -7.22 18.53 4.60
C GLU A 343 -8.03 18.10 5.83
N TYR A 344 -7.38 17.85 6.96
CA TYR A 344 -8.03 17.29 8.16
C TYR A 344 -9.23 18.13 8.62
N SER A 345 -9.08 19.47 8.57
CA SER A 345 -10.09 20.44 8.97
C SER A 345 -11.37 20.39 8.13
N ARG A 346 -11.29 19.84 6.92
CA ARG A 346 -12.40 19.77 5.94
C ARG A 346 -12.98 18.37 5.77
N LEU A 347 -12.38 17.37 6.41
CA LEU A 347 -12.90 16.00 6.39
C LEU A 347 -14.29 15.90 7.06
N PRO A 348 -15.16 14.98 6.60
CA PRO A 348 -16.38 14.64 7.32
C PRO A 348 -16.09 14.19 8.78
N PRO A 349 -16.97 14.47 9.75
CA PRO A 349 -16.74 14.09 11.15
C PRO A 349 -16.49 12.59 11.37
N SER A 350 -17.11 11.72 10.55
CA SER A 350 -16.87 10.28 10.59
C SER A 350 -15.42 9.93 10.19
N ALA A 351 -14.88 10.58 9.17
CA ALA A 351 -13.50 10.38 8.72
C ALA A 351 -12.49 10.97 9.71
N GLN A 352 -12.79 12.12 10.32
CA GLN A 352 -11.94 12.71 11.36
C GLN A 352 -11.74 11.77 12.56
N ARG A 353 -12.75 10.95 12.91
CA ARG A 353 -12.65 9.97 14.01
C ARG A 353 -11.69 8.82 13.71
N LEU A 354 -11.47 8.47 12.44
CA LEU A 354 -10.46 7.47 12.05
C LEU A 354 -9.05 7.95 12.39
N VAL A 355 -8.85 9.27 12.34
CA VAL A 355 -7.64 9.97 12.73
C VAL A 355 -7.80 10.42 14.18
N SER A 356 -8.01 9.49 15.10
CA SER A 356 -8.07 9.85 16.52
C SER A 356 -6.71 10.42 16.94
N LEU A 357 -6.66 11.71 17.31
CA LEU A 357 -5.45 12.41 17.76
C LEU A 357 -4.71 11.66 18.88
N GLU A 358 -5.44 10.87 19.69
CA GLU A 358 -4.89 10.00 20.74
C GLU A 358 -4.07 8.83 20.18
N ALA A 359 -4.50 8.20 19.08
CA ALA A 359 -3.68 7.20 18.38
C ALA A 359 -2.37 7.82 17.85
N PHE A 360 -2.35 9.11 17.48
CA PHE A 360 -1.13 9.83 17.10
C PHE A 360 -0.22 10.15 18.29
N GLN A 361 -0.80 10.43 19.46
CA GLN A 361 -0.03 10.59 20.70
C GLN A 361 0.60 9.27 21.13
N GLN A 362 -0.08 8.15 20.96
CA GLN A 362 0.49 6.82 21.15
C GLN A 362 1.52 6.46 20.07
N ALA A 363 1.31 6.84 18.80
CA ALA A 363 2.31 6.66 17.74
C ALA A 363 3.58 7.52 17.94
N ASN A 364 3.48 8.62 18.70
CA ASN A 364 4.64 9.41 19.17
C ASN A 364 5.53 8.63 20.16
N ILE A 365 5.01 7.53 20.74
CA ILE A 365 5.72 6.63 21.65
C ILE A 365 6.37 5.47 20.85
N ASN A 366 6.03 5.32 19.56
CA ASN A 366 6.53 4.21 18.75
C ASN A 366 7.94 4.48 18.18
N THR A 367 8.77 3.45 18.35
CA THR A 367 10.19 3.35 18.03
C THR A 367 10.52 3.78 16.58
N PRO A 368 11.60 4.55 16.35
CA PRO A 368 12.16 4.78 15.01
C PRO A 368 12.30 3.48 14.20
N LEU A 369 12.17 3.55 12.87
CA LEU A 369 12.25 2.38 11.97
C LEU A 369 13.51 1.53 12.22
N ALA A 370 14.65 2.19 12.42
CA ALA A 370 15.93 1.55 12.70
C ALA A 370 15.93 0.68 13.97
N ASP A 371 15.00 0.93 14.89
CA ASP A 371 14.88 0.17 16.14
C ASP A 371 13.87 -0.98 16.02
N LEU A 372 12.87 -0.88 15.13
CA LEU A 372 11.96 -1.99 14.80
C LEU A 372 12.68 -3.11 14.04
N GLU A 373 13.55 -2.76 13.08
CA GLU A 373 14.37 -3.74 12.35
C GLU A 373 15.31 -4.51 13.29
N LYS A 374 15.81 -3.86 14.35
CA LYS A 374 16.62 -4.52 15.39
C LYS A 374 15.77 -5.38 16.32
N ALA A 375 14.55 -4.96 16.64
CA ALA A 375 13.64 -5.68 17.54
C ALA A 375 13.09 -6.98 16.93
N ALA A 376 13.06 -7.11 15.59
CA ALA A 376 12.68 -8.34 14.90
C ALA A 376 13.70 -9.48 15.05
N SER A 377 14.87 -9.23 15.67
CA SER A 377 15.80 -10.28 16.06
C SER A 377 15.35 -10.91 17.38
N GLY A 378 14.95 -12.18 17.31
CA GLY A 378 14.16 -12.90 18.32
C GLY A 378 14.55 -12.66 19.78
N LEU A 379 13.52 -12.46 20.60
CA LEU A 379 13.58 -12.40 22.07
C LEU A 379 14.35 -13.61 22.62
N ASN A 380 15.59 -13.37 23.05
CA ASN A 380 16.40 -14.37 23.71
C ASN A 380 15.89 -14.55 25.16
N LEU A 381 15.22 -15.66 25.43
CA LEU A 381 14.69 -16.04 26.74
C LEU A 381 15.74 -15.92 27.87
N LYS A 382 17.04 -16.06 27.55
CA LYS A 382 18.13 -15.86 28.51
C LYS A 382 18.26 -14.41 29.01
N GLN A 383 17.96 -13.40 28.19
CA GLN A 383 17.98 -11.99 28.62
C GLN A 383 16.81 -11.66 29.55
N VAL A 384 15.63 -12.24 29.32
CA VAL A 384 14.46 -12.07 30.19
C VAL A 384 14.71 -12.71 31.55
N ILE A 385 15.26 -13.92 31.58
CA ILE A 385 15.62 -14.61 32.83
C ILE A 385 16.77 -13.89 33.54
N ALA A 386 17.77 -13.38 32.83
CA ALA A 386 18.87 -12.62 33.42
C ALA A 386 18.38 -11.33 34.10
N ASN A 387 17.46 -10.59 33.47
CA ASN A 387 16.91 -9.35 34.04
C ASN A 387 16.01 -9.63 35.26
N PHE A 388 15.26 -10.72 35.25
CA PHE A 388 14.44 -11.13 36.40
C PHE A 388 15.31 -11.56 37.59
N VAL A 389 16.36 -12.37 37.36
CA VAL A 389 17.30 -12.80 38.41
C VAL A 389 18.06 -11.60 38.99
N HIS A 390 18.41 -10.61 38.15
CA HIS A 390 19.09 -9.39 38.61
C HIS A 390 18.17 -8.47 39.45
N TRP A 391 16.86 -8.49 39.18
CA TRP A 391 15.85 -7.76 39.96
C TRP A 391 15.59 -8.43 41.32
N VAL A 392 15.51 -9.77 41.37
CA VAL A 392 15.25 -10.51 42.63
C VAL A 392 16.50 -10.53 43.53
N ASN A 393 17.71 -10.61 42.96
CA ASN A 393 18.95 -10.70 43.73
C ASN A 393 19.60 -9.34 44.04
N GLY A 394 19.08 -8.25 43.50
CA GLY A 394 19.59 -6.90 43.77
C GLY A 394 19.07 -6.36 45.10
N LYS A 395 19.85 -6.48 46.18
CA LYS A 395 19.73 -5.53 47.31
C LYS A 395 19.77 -4.12 46.74
N VAL A 396 18.77 -3.31 47.08
CA VAL A 396 18.62 -1.90 46.71
C VAL A 396 19.78 -1.10 47.30
N ASN A 397 20.96 -1.21 46.70
CA ASN A 397 22.03 -0.24 46.87
C ASN A 397 21.69 0.90 45.93
N GLY A 398 21.19 1.98 46.52
CA GLY A 398 20.92 3.25 45.85
C GLY A 398 22.20 3.85 45.27
N GLN A 399 22.57 3.39 44.09
CA GLN A 399 23.03 4.27 43.04
C GLN A 399 22.05 4.08 41.91
N ALA A 400 21.07 4.98 41.89
CA ALA A 400 20.36 5.31 40.67
C ALA A 400 21.43 5.72 39.67
N ASP A 401 21.88 4.75 38.89
CA ASP A 401 22.56 5.01 37.65
C ASP A 401 21.56 5.85 36.87
N LYS A 402 21.80 7.16 36.85
CA LYS A 402 21.20 8.05 35.87
C LYS A 402 21.72 7.53 34.53
N GLN A 403 21.13 6.43 34.04
CA GLN A 403 20.61 6.48 32.69
C GLN A 403 19.86 7.79 32.67
N LYS A 404 20.53 8.83 32.17
CA LYS A 404 19.87 9.93 31.49
C LYS A 404 18.92 9.16 30.60
N GLY A 405 17.67 9.04 31.04
CA GLY A 405 16.59 8.80 30.13
C GLY A 405 16.92 9.75 29.01
N LEU A 406 17.12 9.22 27.83
CA LEU A 406 16.79 9.98 26.65
C LEU A 406 15.34 10.36 26.91
N ALA A 407 15.15 11.44 27.68
CA ALA A 407 14.00 12.28 27.63
C ALA A 407 13.98 12.53 26.14
N HIS A 408 13.16 11.74 25.46
CA HIS A 408 12.87 11.92 24.07
C HIS A 408 12.40 13.35 24.11
N GLN A 409 13.31 14.26 23.73
CA GLN A 409 13.01 15.68 23.69
C GLN A 409 11.74 15.67 22.86
N ARG A 410 10.61 15.97 23.51
CA ARG A 410 9.39 16.26 22.79
C ARG A 410 9.81 17.43 21.93
N GLY A 411 10.19 17.12 20.70
CA GLY A 411 10.43 18.11 19.69
C GLY A 411 9.20 19.02 19.70
N PRO A 412 9.36 20.30 19.36
CA PRO A 412 8.21 21.17 19.17
C PRO A 412 7.16 20.38 18.37
N ALA A 413 5.93 20.32 18.90
CA ALA A 413 4.88 19.52 18.30
C ALA A 413 4.80 19.90 16.82
N GLU A 414 5.19 18.99 15.92
CA GLU A 414 5.11 19.24 14.50
C GLU A 414 3.64 19.52 14.19
N THR A 415 3.32 20.77 13.87
CA THR A 415 1.95 21.20 13.57
C THR A 415 1.57 20.94 12.12
N ASN A 416 2.54 20.51 11.29
CA ASN A 416 2.35 20.24 9.89
C ASN A 416 2.87 18.84 9.53
N PHE A 417 1.97 17.88 9.37
CA PHE A 417 2.30 16.50 8.99
C PHE A 417 1.17 15.86 8.17
N GLY A 418 1.54 14.88 7.36
CA GLY A 418 0.64 14.02 6.63
C GLY A 418 0.29 12.77 7.43
N VAL A 419 -0.87 12.21 7.15
CA VAL A 419 -1.42 11.02 7.78
C VAL A 419 -2.02 10.13 6.70
N MET A 420 -1.80 8.83 6.81
CA MET A 420 -2.48 7.81 6.01
C MET A 420 -2.93 6.70 6.96
N VAL A 421 -4.22 6.35 6.92
CA VAL A 421 -4.85 5.37 7.79
C VAL A 421 -5.68 4.41 6.96
N SER A 422 -5.52 3.11 7.19
CA SER A 422 -6.40 2.08 6.63
C SER A 422 -7.26 1.49 7.75
N SER A 423 -8.57 1.42 7.53
CA SER A 423 -9.55 0.89 8.46
C SER A 423 -10.38 -0.23 7.80
N PRO A 424 -10.63 -1.34 8.50
CA PRO A 424 -11.59 -2.34 8.05
C PRO A 424 -13.01 -1.76 7.98
N PRO A 425 -13.92 -2.41 7.25
CA PRO A 425 -15.32 -2.00 7.21
C PRO A 425 -15.95 -2.02 8.61
N HIS A 426 -16.71 -0.96 8.93
CA HIS A 426 -17.40 -0.86 10.23
C HIS A 426 -18.70 -1.69 10.27
N GLN A 427 -19.31 -1.94 9.12
CA GLN A 427 -20.56 -2.66 8.99
C GLN A 427 -20.49 -3.68 7.84
N ALA A 428 -21.28 -4.75 7.95
CA ALA A 428 -21.42 -5.72 6.87
C ALA A 428 -21.93 -5.03 5.60
N GLY A 429 -21.30 -5.30 4.46
CA GLY A 429 -21.62 -4.67 3.19
C GLY A 429 -20.93 -3.32 2.95
N GLN A 430 -20.12 -2.81 3.90
CA GLN A 430 -19.21 -1.70 3.63
C GLN A 430 -17.86 -2.21 3.10
N GLY A 431 -17.20 -1.39 2.28
CA GLY A 431 -15.81 -1.60 1.89
C GLY A 431 -14.80 -1.12 2.94
N TRP A 432 -13.53 -1.41 2.69
CA TRP A 432 -12.40 -0.86 3.45
C TRP A 432 -12.30 0.65 3.25
N THR A 433 -11.76 1.37 4.24
CA THR A 433 -11.50 2.81 4.13
C THR A 433 -10.01 3.13 4.20
N LEU A 434 -9.47 3.81 3.20
CA LEU A 434 -8.16 4.45 3.20
C LEU A 434 -8.36 5.94 3.31
N LEU A 435 -7.84 6.56 4.35
CA LEU A 435 -7.87 8.00 4.54
C LEU A 435 -6.47 8.56 4.38
N VAL A 436 -6.30 9.53 3.50
CA VAL A 436 -5.06 10.31 3.34
C VAL A 436 -5.37 11.77 3.60
N THR A 437 -4.70 12.33 4.61
CA THR A 437 -4.96 13.69 5.05
C THR A 437 -3.68 14.38 5.51
N ALA A 438 -3.77 15.69 5.75
CA ALA A 438 -2.71 16.46 6.36
C ALA A 438 -3.29 17.41 7.42
N VAL A 439 -2.53 17.59 8.49
CA VAL A 439 -2.77 18.60 9.52
C VAL A 439 -1.93 19.82 9.18
N GLY A 440 -2.55 21.00 9.22
CA GLY A 440 -1.92 22.27 8.86
C GLY A 440 -2.52 22.85 7.57
N GLN A 441 -2.64 24.17 7.54
CA GLN A 441 -3.14 24.89 6.37
C GLN A 441 -2.21 24.66 5.18
N ASP A 442 -2.79 24.40 4.00
CA ASP A 442 -2.07 24.18 2.74
C ASP A 442 -1.03 23.04 2.76
N ALA A 443 -1.12 22.14 3.76
CA ALA A 443 -0.15 21.07 3.96
C ALA A 443 -0.37 19.87 3.02
N LEU A 444 -1.60 19.64 2.56
CA LEU A 444 -1.99 18.38 1.91
C LEU A 444 -1.15 18.06 0.67
N LEU A 445 -1.07 18.98 -0.29
CA LEU A 445 -0.35 18.76 -1.55
C LEU A 445 1.16 18.55 -1.33
N PRO A 446 1.88 19.39 -0.56
CA PRO A 446 3.28 19.11 -0.20
C PRO A 446 3.47 17.74 0.47
N ARG A 447 2.58 17.36 1.40
CA ARG A 447 2.69 16.07 2.11
C ARG A 447 2.47 14.89 1.17
N VAL A 448 1.50 14.95 0.27
CA VAL A 448 1.29 13.89 -0.74
C VAL A 448 2.46 13.82 -1.73
N LYS A 449 3.01 14.97 -2.17
CA LYS A 449 4.20 15.00 -3.03
C LYS A 449 5.41 14.33 -2.38
N ASN A 450 5.58 14.46 -1.06
CA ASN A 450 6.59 13.74 -0.30
C ASN A 450 6.26 12.24 -0.23
N LEU A 451 5.03 11.88 0.14
CA LEU A 451 4.59 10.49 0.31
C LEU A 451 4.87 9.63 -0.91
N VAL A 452 4.56 10.13 -2.11
CA VAL A 452 4.72 9.37 -3.37
C VAL A 452 6.18 9.20 -3.82
N GLN A 453 7.13 9.84 -3.14
CA GLN A 453 8.55 9.64 -3.44
C GLN A 453 9.01 8.26 -2.94
N PRO A 454 9.95 7.59 -3.64
CA PRO A 454 10.43 6.27 -3.24
C PRO A 454 10.96 6.23 -1.80
N ALA A 455 11.59 7.31 -1.33
CA ALA A 455 12.14 7.42 0.01
C ALA A 455 11.06 7.33 1.11
N PHE A 456 9.84 7.82 0.88
CA PHE A 456 8.72 7.69 1.82
C PHE A 456 7.91 6.42 1.53
N TRP A 457 7.59 6.19 0.25
CA TRP A 457 6.69 5.13 -0.19
C TRP A 457 7.17 3.73 0.21
N ASN A 458 8.48 3.46 0.08
CA ASN A 458 9.05 2.16 0.43
C ASN A 458 9.10 1.92 1.95
N GLN A 459 8.88 2.96 2.74
CA GLN A 459 8.79 2.86 4.19
C GLN A 459 7.33 2.71 4.66
N ILE A 460 6.31 2.66 3.81
CA ILE A 460 4.94 2.53 4.28
C ILE A 460 4.72 1.13 4.89
N ARG A 461 4.18 1.07 6.12
CA ARG A 461 3.86 -0.18 6.84
C ARG A 461 2.81 0.05 7.92
N GLY A 462 2.19 -1.02 8.41
CA GLY A 462 1.24 -0.96 9.52
C GLY A 462 -0.14 -0.46 9.10
N ASP A 463 -0.99 -0.02 10.01
CA ASP A 463 -2.35 0.46 9.71
C ASP A 463 -2.47 1.98 9.64
N ILE A 464 -1.57 2.69 10.33
CA ILE A 464 -1.50 4.15 10.40
C ILE A 464 -0.05 4.56 10.17
N ILE A 465 0.18 5.49 9.25
CA ILE A 465 1.44 6.21 9.17
C ILE A 465 1.22 7.71 9.35
N ARG A 466 2.26 8.37 9.83
CA ARG A 466 2.40 9.83 9.77
C ARG A 466 3.77 10.19 9.19
N TRP A 467 3.88 11.33 8.53
CA TRP A 467 5.15 11.83 8.02
C TRP A 467 5.18 13.37 7.95
N GLY A 468 6.36 13.94 8.16
CA GLY A 468 6.67 15.34 7.95
C GLY A 468 7.44 15.57 6.64
N ASP A 469 8.44 16.45 6.69
CA ASP A 469 9.18 16.90 5.50
C ASP A 469 10.31 15.95 5.08
N ALA A 470 10.91 15.24 6.03
CA ALA A 470 12.06 14.38 5.78
C ALA A 470 11.66 12.89 5.80
N PRO A 471 12.27 12.00 4.99
CA PRO A 471 11.91 10.57 4.96
C PRO A 471 12.01 9.86 6.31
N ASP A 472 12.92 10.30 7.18
CA ASP A 472 13.14 9.78 8.53
C ASP A 472 12.12 10.29 9.55
N SER A 473 11.23 11.21 9.17
CA SER A 473 10.07 11.63 10.00
C SER A 473 8.91 10.63 9.95
N LEU A 474 8.94 9.67 9.01
CA LEU A 474 7.86 8.70 8.86
C LEU A 474 7.78 7.77 10.07
N ARG A 475 6.63 7.75 10.74
CA ARG A 475 6.33 6.83 11.85
C ARG A 475 5.14 5.97 11.43
N ALA A 476 5.17 4.71 11.82
CA ALA A 476 4.10 3.75 11.57
C ALA A 476 3.59 3.18 12.89
N HIS A 477 2.31 2.90 12.95
CA HIS A 477 1.67 2.06 13.96
C HIS A 477 1.39 0.70 13.31
N VAL A 478 1.73 -0.40 13.99
CA VAL A 478 1.49 -1.76 13.49
C VAL A 478 0.54 -2.45 14.46
N PRO A 479 -0.68 -2.83 14.02
CA PRO A 479 -1.63 -3.57 14.85
C PRO A 479 -1.00 -4.84 15.42
N GLY A 480 -1.12 -5.05 16.73
CA GLY A 480 -0.59 -6.25 17.39
C GLY A 480 0.89 -6.20 17.78
N GLU A 481 1.65 -5.18 17.33
CA GLU A 481 2.93 -4.79 17.94
C GLU A 481 2.73 -3.75 19.05
N THR A 482 1.56 -3.71 19.68
CA THR A 482 1.60 -3.50 21.13
C THR A 482 2.44 -4.65 21.65
N LYS A 483 3.76 -4.42 21.78
CA LYS A 483 4.55 -5.12 22.77
C LYS A 483 3.61 -5.15 23.97
N THR A 484 3.22 -6.34 24.39
CA THR A 484 2.86 -6.58 25.78
C THR A 484 4.10 -6.31 26.66
N GLY A 485 4.82 -5.19 26.44
CA GLY A 485 5.47 -4.49 27.51
C GLY A 485 4.30 -3.88 28.23
N ASP A 486 3.82 -4.59 29.26
CA ASP A 486 2.86 -4.13 30.25
C ASP A 486 2.06 -2.92 29.77
N VAL A 487 1.04 -3.15 28.94
CA VAL A 487 -0.06 -2.21 28.95
C VAL A 487 -0.60 -2.35 30.35
N ASP A 488 -0.12 -1.51 31.27
CA ASP A 488 -0.63 -1.42 32.61
C ASP A 488 -2.11 -1.12 32.44
N TYR A 489 -2.95 -2.15 32.50
CA TYR A 489 -4.39 -1.99 32.44
C TYR A 489 -4.73 -0.96 33.51
N LEU A 490 -5.18 0.22 33.10
CA LEU A 490 -5.47 1.26 34.07
C LEU A 490 -6.85 0.96 34.66
N VAL A 491 -6.89 0.67 35.96
CA VAL A 491 -8.14 0.58 36.70
C VAL A 491 -8.55 2.00 37.06
N GLU A 492 -9.68 2.46 36.51
CA GLU A 492 -10.25 3.76 36.84
C GLU A 492 -11.04 3.64 38.14
N PHE A 493 -10.62 4.38 39.16
CA PHE A 493 -11.31 4.46 40.44
C PHE A 493 -12.52 5.41 40.34
N PRO A 494 -13.54 5.26 41.21
CA PRO A 494 -14.72 6.15 41.22
C PRO A 494 -14.40 7.63 41.47
N PHE A 495 -13.17 7.97 41.84
CA PHE A 495 -12.68 9.34 42.03
C PHE A 495 -11.88 9.90 40.83
N GLY A 496 -11.87 9.19 39.70
CA GLY A 496 -11.23 9.62 38.45
C GLY A 496 -9.71 9.38 38.37
N GLU A 497 -9.08 8.84 39.42
CA GLU A 497 -7.69 8.41 39.37
C GLU A 497 -7.56 7.06 38.65
N ARG A 498 -6.53 6.95 37.81
CA ARG A 498 -6.20 5.74 37.06
C ARG A 498 -4.93 5.13 37.63
N VAL A 499 -5.02 3.88 38.09
CA VAL A 499 -3.88 3.17 38.68
C VAL A 499 -3.58 1.93 37.84
N ALA A 500 -2.29 1.65 37.64
CA ALA A 500 -1.85 0.42 36.98
C ALA A 500 -2.44 -0.83 37.65
N PHE A 501 -2.94 -1.79 36.86
CA PHE A 501 -3.59 -3.01 37.35
C PHE A 501 -2.68 -3.83 38.27
N LYS A 502 -1.36 -3.82 38.02
CA LYS A 502 -0.38 -4.46 38.90
C LYS A 502 -0.35 -3.82 40.29
N VAL A 503 -0.40 -2.49 40.35
CA VAL A 503 -0.49 -1.74 41.61
C VAL A 503 -1.83 -2.01 42.28
N TRP A 504 -2.93 -2.06 41.53
CA TRP A 504 -4.25 -2.41 42.05
C TRP A 504 -4.27 -3.82 42.68
N ILE A 505 -3.75 -4.84 41.99
CA ILE A 505 -3.61 -6.21 42.53
C ILE A 505 -2.77 -6.17 43.82
N GLY A 506 -1.66 -5.43 43.81
CA GLY A 506 -0.79 -5.28 44.99
C GLY A 506 -1.53 -4.67 46.19
N MET A 507 -2.35 -3.64 45.97
CA MET A 507 -3.18 -3.04 47.01
C MET A 507 -4.23 -4.01 47.54
N VAL A 508 -4.96 -4.71 46.66
CA VAL A 508 -5.96 -5.71 47.05
C VAL A 508 -5.33 -6.84 47.86
N ALA A 509 -4.17 -7.33 47.44
CA ALA A 509 -3.42 -8.35 48.18
C ALA A 509 -2.98 -7.85 49.56
N CYS A 510 -2.46 -6.63 49.68
CA CYS A 510 -2.10 -6.04 50.97
C CYS A 510 -3.31 -5.88 51.89
N LEU A 511 -4.46 -5.47 51.33
CA LEU A 511 -5.71 -5.30 52.07
C LEU A 511 -6.26 -6.64 52.57
N LEU A 512 -6.16 -7.70 51.75
CA LEU A 512 -6.50 -9.07 52.14
C LEU A 512 -5.60 -9.60 53.26
N ILE A 513 -4.28 -9.39 53.16
CA ILE A 513 -3.33 -9.79 54.21
C ILE A 513 -3.63 -9.04 55.51
N LEU A 514 -3.88 -7.72 55.43
CA LEU A 514 -4.27 -6.92 56.59
C LEU A 514 -5.57 -7.43 57.21
N PHE A 515 -6.58 -7.74 56.39
CA PHE A 515 -7.85 -8.29 56.86
C PHE A 515 -7.67 -9.62 57.60
N VAL A 516 -6.86 -10.53 57.06
CA VAL A 516 -6.54 -11.80 57.72
C VAL A 516 -5.80 -11.58 59.05
N MET A 517 -4.82 -10.66 59.09
CA MET A 517 -4.09 -10.33 60.32
C MET A 517 -5.00 -9.74 61.40
N VAL A 518 -5.85 -8.78 61.04
CA VAL A 518 -6.80 -8.15 61.98
C VAL A 518 -7.82 -9.17 62.49
N THR A 519 -8.33 -10.03 61.61
CA THR A 519 -9.28 -11.08 61.99
C THR A 519 -8.64 -12.09 62.94
N GLY A 520 -7.41 -12.55 62.64
CA GLY A 520 -6.65 -13.43 63.53
C GLY A 520 -6.35 -12.79 64.89
N TRP A 521 -6.00 -11.50 64.90
CA TRP A 521 -5.79 -10.75 66.14
C TRP A 521 -7.08 -10.60 66.97
N LEU A 522 -8.21 -10.31 66.33
CA LEU A 522 -9.51 -10.26 67.02
C LEU A 522 -9.92 -11.60 67.59
N LEU A 523 -9.74 -12.69 66.84
CA LEU A 523 -10.07 -14.04 67.29
C LEU A 523 -9.22 -14.47 68.49
N THR A 524 -7.93 -14.18 68.47
CA THR A 524 -7.03 -14.47 69.61
C THR A 524 -7.43 -13.67 70.84
N LYS A 525 -7.78 -12.39 70.69
CA LYS A 525 -8.23 -11.56 71.81
C LYS A 525 -9.58 -12.00 72.38
N MET A 526 -10.51 -12.45 71.53
CA MET A 526 -11.79 -13.01 71.98
C MET A 526 -11.60 -14.32 72.75
N ASP A 527 -10.65 -15.16 72.36
CA ASP A 527 -10.35 -16.42 73.07
C ASP A 527 -9.72 -16.15 74.45
N GLU A 528 -8.85 -15.14 74.57
CA GLU A 528 -8.34 -14.68 75.87
C GLU A 528 -9.47 -14.19 76.80
N ASP A 529 -10.39 -13.36 76.30
CA ASP A 529 -11.52 -12.85 77.08
C ASP A 529 -12.46 -14.00 77.52
N LEU A 530 -12.71 -14.98 76.64
CA LEU A 530 -13.48 -16.19 76.97
C LEU A 530 -12.77 -17.07 78.01
N TYR A 531 -11.44 -17.19 77.92
CA TYR A 531 -10.64 -17.93 78.88
C TYR A 531 -10.69 -17.29 80.27
N VAL A 532 -10.55 -15.96 80.35
CA VAL A 532 -10.65 -15.22 81.62
C VAL A 532 -12.05 -15.33 82.22
N THR A 533 -13.09 -15.27 81.39
CA THR A 533 -14.49 -15.40 81.86
C THR A 533 -14.77 -16.81 82.37
N ARG A 534 -14.30 -17.87 81.70
CA ARG A 534 -14.38 -19.26 82.19
C ARG A 534 -13.62 -19.47 83.50
N LYS A 535 -12.48 -18.79 83.69
CA LYS A 535 -11.69 -18.87 84.92
C LYS A 535 -12.38 -18.18 86.10
N LYS A 536 -13.11 -17.08 85.87
CA LYS A 536 -13.89 -16.40 86.91
C LYS A 536 -15.19 -17.12 87.30
N GLY A 537 -15.78 -17.92 86.40
CA GLY A 537 -16.98 -18.72 86.70
C GLY A 537 -16.73 -20.05 87.42
N ARG A 538 -15.49 -20.32 87.88
CA ARG A 538 -15.10 -21.54 88.61
C ARG A 538 -14.57 -21.26 90.03
N LEU A 539 -14.72 -20.04 90.51
CA LEU A 539 -14.59 -19.64 91.91
C LEU A 539 -16.00 -19.35 92.44
#